data_AF-A0A5K1DZ96-F1
#
_entry.id   AF-A0A5K1DZ96-F1
#
_cell.length_a   1.000
_cell.length_b   1.000
_cell.length_c   1.000
_cell.angle_alpha   90.00
_cell.angle_beta   90.00
_cell.angle_gamma   90.00
#
_symmetry.space_group_name_H-M   'P 1'
#
loop_
_entity.id
_entity.type
_entity.pdbx_description
1 polymer ?
#
loop_
_entity_poly.entity_id
_entity_poly.type
_entity_poly.pdbx_seq_one_letter_code
_entity_poly.pdbx_strand_id
1 'polypeptide(L)' 'GCDGSVLLDDTPTFIGEKSAHPNMGSTRGFEVIDKIKTAVDAACGRAVVSCADILAVAARDSVVL' A
#
# COMPACT_ATOMS: atom_id res chain seq x y z
N GLY A 1 7.88 9.25 4.56
CA GLY A 1 8.08 9.77 3.19
C GLY A 1 7.11 9.04 2.27
N CYS A 2 7.38 8.91 0.97
CA CYS A 2 6.64 7.99 0.10
C CYS A 2 7.33 6.62 0.11
N ASP A 3 7.28 5.94 1.24
CA ASP A 3 8.06 4.72 1.53
C ASP A 3 7.17 3.47 1.76
N GLY A 4 5.85 3.61 1.63
CA GLY A 4 4.89 2.53 1.83
C GLY A 4 4.61 2.20 3.31
N SER A 5 5.14 2.97 4.25
CA SER A 5 4.93 2.80 5.70
C SER A 5 3.46 2.75 6.11
N VAL A 6 2.59 3.55 5.46
CA VAL A 6 1.14 3.57 5.70
C VAL A 6 0.43 2.23 5.44
N LEU A 7 1.06 1.32 4.70
CA LEU A 7 0.50 0.00 4.38
C LEU A 7 0.78 -1.05 5.46
N LEU A 8 1.70 -0.79 6.38
CA LEU A 8 2.07 -1.74 7.43
C LEU A 8 0.99 -1.84 8.50
N ASP A 9 0.64 -3.07 8.86
CA ASP A 9 -0.26 -3.37 9.97
C ASP A 9 0.47 -3.27 11.32
N ASP A 10 -0.31 -3.06 12.38
CA ASP A 10 0.19 -3.09 13.73
C ASP A 10 0.77 -4.48 14.06
N THR A 11 1.88 -4.50 14.77
CA THR A 11 2.51 -5.71 15.33
C THR A 11 2.76 -5.51 16.83
N PRO A 12 3.10 -6.56 17.60
CA PRO A 12 3.33 -6.43 19.04
C PRO A 12 4.42 -5.41 19.43
N THR A 13 5.33 -5.07 18.53
CA THR A 13 6.46 -4.16 18.77
C THR A 13 6.42 -2.89 17.91
N PHE A 14 5.40 -2.72 17.07
CA PHE A 14 5.30 -1.59 16.15
C PHE A 14 3.84 -1.18 15.94
N ILE A 15 3.55 0.10 16.17
CA ILE A 15 2.27 0.71 15.83
C ILE A 15 2.42 1.35 14.45
N GLY A 16 1.70 0.81 13.48
CA GLY A 16 1.67 1.29 12.11
C GLY A 16 0.84 2.55 11.96
N GLU A 17 0.90 3.17 10.79
CA GLU A 17 0.23 4.45 10.57
C GLU A 17 -1.28 4.30 10.34
N LYS A 18 -1.78 3.08 10.09
CA LYS A 18 -3.22 2.82 9.90
C LYS A 18 -4.07 3.18 11.12
N SER A 19 -3.52 3.02 12.32
CA SER A 19 -4.18 3.35 13.59
C SER A 19 -4.01 4.82 14.00
N ALA A 20 -3.23 5.61 13.25
CA ALA A 20 -3.10 7.04 13.50
C ALA A 20 -4.45 7.75 13.35
N HIS A 21 -4.70 8.77 14.18
CA HIS A 21 -5.96 9.52 14.20
C HIS A 21 -6.49 9.96 12.80
N PRO A 22 -5.68 10.49 11.88
CA PRO A 22 -6.19 10.87 10.55
C PRO A 22 -6.55 9.67 9.64
N ASN A 23 -6.00 8.49 9.91
CA ASN A 23 -6.15 7.30 9.06
C ASN A 23 -7.23 6.33 9.59
N MET A 24 -7.36 6.22 10.91
CA MET A 24 -8.25 5.28 11.56
C MET A 24 -9.71 5.52 11.19
N GLY A 25 -10.32 4.55 10.49
CA GLY A 25 -11.70 4.65 10.00
C GLY A 25 -11.89 5.63 8.83
N SER A 26 -10.81 6.09 8.19
CA SER A 26 -10.84 7.09 7.12
C SER A 26 -10.12 6.60 5.85
N THR A 27 -8.83 6.27 5.98
CA THR A 27 -8.00 5.77 4.88
C THR A 27 -8.47 4.38 4.48
N ARG A 28 -8.55 4.11 3.18
CA ARG A 28 -9.20 2.92 2.60
C ARG A 28 -8.51 2.46 1.32
N GLY A 29 -8.87 1.27 0.84
CA GLY A 29 -8.34 0.69 -0.39
C GLY A 29 -7.07 -0.15 -0.20
N PHE A 30 -6.73 -0.51 1.03
CA PHE A 30 -5.59 -1.38 1.34
C PHE A 30 -5.69 -2.72 0.62
N GLU A 31 -6.89 -3.29 0.57
CA GLU A 31 -7.19 -4.55 -0.10
C GLU A 31 -7.03 -4.48 -1.63
N VAL A 32 -7.14 -3.29 -2.22
CA VAL A 32 -6.87 -3.06 -3.64
C VAL A 32 -5.37 -3.07 -3.88
N ILE A 33 -4.61 -2.42 -2.99
CA ILE A 33 -3.14 -2.42 -3.05
C ILE A 33 -2.58 -3.83 -2.88
N ASP A 34 -3.13 -4.65 -1.97
CA ASP A 34 -2.74 -6.05 -1.80
C ASP A 34 -2.96 -6.89 -3.07
N LYS A 35 -4.10 -6.68 -3.75
CA LYS A 35 -4.39 -7.34 -5.03
C LYS A 35 -3.42 -6.91 -6.12
N ILE A 36 -3.10 -5.61 -6.21
CA ILE A 36 -2.11 -5.11 -7.17
C ILE A 36 -0.74 -5.73 -6.87
N LYS A 37 -0.29 -5.72 -5.62
CA LYS A 37 1.01 -6.30 -5.23
C LYS A 37 1.08 -7.78 -5.58
N THR A 38 0.04 -8.54 -5.28
CA THR A 38 -0.05 -9.97 -5.61
C THR A 38 0.01 -10.20 -7.12
N ALA A 39 -0.74 -9.43 -7.91
CA ALA A 39 -0.76 -9.55 -9.36
C ALA A 39 0.60 -9.17 -10.00
N VAL A 40 1.23 -8.09 -9.51
CA VAL A 40 2.54 -7.62 -9.98
C VAL A 40 3.62 -8.63 -9.66
N ASP A 41 3.66 -9.16 -8.43
CA ASP A 41 4.66 -10.16 -8.03
C ASP A 41 4.50 -11.46 -8.84
N ALA A 42 3.26 -11.87 -9.13
CA ALA A 42 2.98 -13.00 -10.00
C ALA A 42 3.46 -12.75 -11.44
N ALA A 43 3.20 -11.57 -12.00
CA ALA A 43 3.65 -11.20 -13.34
C ALA A 43 5.19 -11.11 -13.44
N CYS A 44 5.86 -10.66 -12.38
CA CYS A 44 7.32 -10.58 -12.29
C CYS A 44 8.00 -11.90 -11.90
N GLY A 45 7.24 -12.89 -11.41
CA GLY A 45 7.76 -14.15 -10.86
C GLY A 45 8.58 -14.00 -9.56
N ARG A 46 8.60 -12.80 -8.96
CA ARG A 46 9.31 -12.44 -7.73
C ARG A 46 8.91 -11.03 -7.28
N ALA A 47 9.17 -10.70 -6.02
CA ALA A 47 8.95 -9.36 -5.48
C ALA A 47 10.04 -8.37 -5.95
N VAL A 48 9.78 -7.66 -7.05
CA VAL A 48 10.70 -6.64 -7.60
C VAL A 48 10.16 -5.22 -7.40
N VAL A 49 8.85 -5.03 -7.59
CA VAL A 49 8.23 -3.70 -7.49
C VAL A 49 7.91 -3.39 -6.03
N SER A 50 8.33 -2.23 -5.56
CA SER A 50 8.11 -1.81 -4.18
C SER A 50 6.66 -1.38 -3.94
N CYS A 51 6.17 -1.47 -2.70
CA CYS A 51 4.83 -1.01 -2.36
C CYS A 51 4.69 0.52 -2.49
N ALA A 52 5.78 1.27 -2.31
CA ALA A 52 5.84 2.70 -2.57
C ALA A 52 5.58 3.03 -4.05
N ASP A 53 6.22 2.30 -4.96
CA ASP A 53 6.03 2.50 -6.41
C ASP A 53 4.62 2.10 -6.85
N ILE A 54 4.07 1.02 -6.28
CA ILE A 54 2.69 0.63 -6.52
C ILE A 54 1.72 1.74 -6.13
N LEU A 55 1.89 2.35 -4.96
CA LEU A 55 1.06 3.48 -4.53
C LEU A 55 1.17 4.67 -5.47
N ALA A 56 2.39 5.01 -5.91
CA ALA A 56 2.63 6.13 -6.82
C ALA A 56 1.93 5.92 -8.18
N VAL A 57 2.07 4.73 -8.76
CA VAL A 57 1.43 4.39 -10.05
C VAL A 57 -0.09 4.27 -9.91
N ALA A 58 -0.58 3.60 -8.86
CA ALA A 58 -2.00 3.48 -8.61
C ALA A 58 -2.67 4.85 -8.41
N ALA A 59 -2.02 5.78 -7.69
CA ALA A 59 -2.51 7.15 -7.53
C ALA A 59 -2.56 7.91 -8.87
N ARG A 60 -1.50 7.80 -9.69
CA ARG A 60 -1.48 8.39 -11.04
C ARG A 60 -2.64 7.87 -11.88
N ASP A 61 -2.81 6.55 -11.94
CA ASP A 61 -3.81 5.92 -12.81
C ASP A 61 -5.24 6.20 -12.33
N SER A 62 -5.45 6.30 -11.01
CA SER A 62 -6.75 6.66 -10.41
C SER A 62 -7.21 8.09 -10.71
N VAL A 63 -6.29 8.99 -11.10
CA VAL A 63 -6.65 10.37 -11.52
C VAL A 63 -7.02 10.43 -13.01
N VAL A 64 -6.49 9.50 -13.81
CA VAL A 64 -6.75 9.44 -15.25
C VAL A 64 -8.12 8.82 -15.56
N LEU A 65 -8.54 7.86 -14.75
CA LEU A 65 -9.82 7.14 -14.86
C LEU A 65 -10.97 7.89 -14.19
#